data_AF-A0A7J7QY26-F1
#
_entry.id   AF-A0A7J7QY26-F1
#
_cell.length_a   1.000
_cell.length_b   1.000
_cell.length_c   1.000
_cell.angle_alpha   90.00
_cell.angle_beta   90.00
_cell.angle_gamma   90.00
#
_symmetry.space_group_name_H-M   'P 1'
#
loop_
_entity.id
_entity.type
_entity.pdbx_description
1 polymer ?
#
loop_
_entity_poly.entity_id
_entity_poly.type
_entity_poly.pdbx_seq_one_letter_code
_entity_poly.pdbx_strand_id
1 'polypeptide(L)'
;MWLGAASLGWELLTALWRWTQVRGWLRKLWAAVQLSIFGTATVALFTISLVPYSYMEPSTHGRLWTGAHRLFGAVEHLQLANSYGLFRRMTGLGGRPEVVLEGSYDGHHWTEIEFMYKPGNVSRPPPVVVPHQPRLDWQMWFAALGPHTHSPWFTSLVLCLLQGKEPVILLIQNDVTRYPFHKQPPNFVRAQRYKYWFSQPGEQGQWWRRQWVEEFFPPVSLGDPTLDMLLRQFGLQDKSPPRVRSSSNTLTQALHWVRRQLSPLEAPTLLWGLIFTVGAIRIVQALLGHRPSGSCPAARKENHRPAPKDSGVTPAPTNSSSSQPPQRRK
;
A
#
# COMPACT_ATOMS: atom_id res chain seq x y z
N MET A 1 16.65 -5.58 18.84
CA MET A 1 16.31 -5.85 20.26
C MET A 1 17.18 -5.06 21.24
N TRP A 2 18.51 -5.24 21.27
CA TRP A 2 19.40 -4.55 22.23
C TRP A 2 19.24 -3.02 22.31
N LEU A 3 19.16 -2.32 21.17
CA LEU A 3 18.86 -0.87 21.12
C LEU A 3 17.54 -0.51 21.82
N GLY A 4 16.50 -1.33 21.65
CA GLY A 4 15.21 -1.14 22.32
C GLY A 4 15.27 -1.40 23.82
N ALA A 5 16.06 -2.39 24.26
CA ALA A 5 16.27 -2.66 25.68
C ALA A 5 17.06 -1.54 26.36
N ALA A 6 18.09 -0.99 25.68
CA ALA A 6 18.83 0.18 26.16
C ALA A 6 17.93 1.43 26.25
N SER A 7 17.08 1.66 25.23
CA SER A 7 16.11 2.75 25.24
C SER A 7 15.08 2.61 26.36
N LEU A 8 14.52 1.41 26.58
CA LEU A 8 13.62 1.12 27.69
C LEU A 8 14.28 1.37 29.05
N GLY A 9 15.52 0.90 29.23
CA GLY A 9 16.30 1.14 30.45
C GLY A 9 16.51 2.63 30.71
N TRP A 10 16.83 3.40 29.67
CA TRP A 10 17.00 4.86 29.77
C TRP A 10 15.71 5.59 30.16
N GLU A 11 14.58 5.26 29.54
CA GLU A 11 13.29 5.86 29.90
C GLU A 11 12.86 5.52 31.34
N LEU A 12 13.08 4.27 31.79
CA LEU A 12 12.79 3.88 33.17
C LEU A 12 13.70 4.61 34.18
N LEU A 13 15.01 4.73 33.89
CA LEU A 13 15.96 5.44 34.75
C LEU A 13 15.66 6.95 34.83
N THR A 14 15.33 7.58 33.70
CA THR A 14 14.96 9.00 33.68
C THR A 14 13.61 9.25 34.36
N ALA A 15 12.66 8.32 34.27
CA ALA A 15 11.38 8.39 35.01
C ALA A 15 11.58 8.22 36.52
N LEU A 16 12.44 7.28 36.96
CA LEU A 16 12.86 7.15 38.36
C LEU A 16 13.56 8.42 38.87
N TRP A 17 14.46 9.00 38.09
CA TRP A 17 15.11 10.27 38.43
C TRP A 17 14.11 11.42 38.56
N ARG A 18 13.16 11.56 37.63
CA ARG A 18 12.09 12.57 37.72
C ARG A 18 11.24 12.38 38.98
N TRP A 19 10.97 11.15 39.39
CA TRP A 19 10.23 10.84 40.62
C TRP A 19 10.97 11.29 41.90
N THR A 20 12.31 11.20 41.96
CA THR A 20 13.06 11.68 43.14
C THR A 20 12.97 13.20 43.32
N GLN A 21 12.76 13.95 42.25
CA GLN A 21 12.64 15.42 42.25
C GLN A 21 11.23 15.93 42.67
N VAL A 22 10.24 15.06 42.82
CA VAL A 22 8.87 15.45 43.20
C VAL A 22 8.80 15.88 44.66
N ARG A 23 8.42 17.14 44.90
CA ARG A 23 8.23 17.71 46.24
C ARG A 23 6.80 17.47 46.78
N GLY A 24 6.71 17.13 48.07
CA GLY A 24 5.47 16.90 48.81
C GLY A 24 5.00 15.44 48.80
N TRP A 25 4.67 14.90 49.99
CA TRP A 25 4.35 13.47 50.19
C TRP A 25 3.24 12.95 49.27
N LEU A 26 2.08 13.62 49.26
CA LEU A 26 0.91 13.23 48.44
C LEU A 26 1.24 13.16 46.95
N ARG A 27 1.97 14.16 46.43
CA ARG A 27 2.39 14.20 45.02
C ARG A 27 3.42 13.13 44.69
N LYS A 28 4.36 12.86 45.61
CA LYS A 28 5.37 11.81 45.46
C LYS A 28 4.76 10.40 45.50
N LEU A 29 3.72 10.19 46.32
CA LEU A 29 2.95 8.94 46.37
C LEU A 29 2.12 8.75 45.09
N TRP A 30 1.42 9.79 44.62
CA TRP A 30 0.70 9.73 43.34
C TRP A 30 1.64 9.44 42.16
N ALA A 31 2.79 10.13 42.10
CA ALA A 31 3.80 9.89 41.09
C ALA A 31 4.44 8.49 41.18
N ALA A 32 4.56 7.91 42.38
CA ALA A 32 5.00 6.53 42.55
C ALA A 32 3.98 5.53 41.98
N VAL A 33 2.69 5.71 42.27
CA VAL A 33 1.60 4.87 41.70
C VAL A 33 1.59 4.97 40.18
N GLN A 34 1.69 6.20 39.65
CA GLN A 34 1.75 6.44 38.21
C GLN A 34 2.98 5.76 37.56
N LEU A 35 4.17 5.90 38.16
CA LEU A 35 5.40 5.27 37.68
C LEU A 35 5.30 3.74 37.70
N SER A 36 4.74 3.15 38.75
CA SER A 36 4.53 1.70 38.85
C SER A 36 3.57 1.19 37.76
N ILE A 37 2.44 1.86 37.53
CA ILE A 37 1.46 1.45 36.51
C ILE A 37 2.05 1.58 35.10
N PHE A 38 2.52 2.77 34.72
CA PHE A 38 3.02 3.00 33.36
C PHE A 38 4.36 2.29 33.10
N GLY A 39 5.25 2.18 34.10
CA GLY A 39 6.49 1.42 34.00
C GLY A 39 6.22 -0.07 33.76
N THR A 40 5.33 -0.67 34.55
CA THR A 40 4.92 -2.08 34.36
C THR A 40 4.27 -2.29 33.01
N ALA A 41 3.35 -1.40 32.60
CA ALA A 41 2.71 -1.48 31.29
C ALA A 41 3.72 -1.35 30.13
N THR A 42 4.70 -0.46 30.25
CA THR A 42 5.74 -0.26 29.21
C THR A 42 6.67 -1.47 29.11
N VAL A 43 7.10 -2.03 30.24
CA VAL A 43 7.90 -3.27 30.28
C VAL A 43 7.10 -4.45 29.73
N ALA A 44 5.82 -4.58 30.07
CA ALA A 44 4.95 -5.62 29.55
C ALA A 44 4.76 -5.48 28.02
N LEU A 45 4.39 -4.30 27.52
CA LEU A 45 4.24 -4.00 26.09
C LEU A 45 5.55 -4.27 25.32
N PHE A 46 6.69 -3.84 25.84
CA PHE A 46 8.00 -4.15 25.25
C PHE A 46 8.23 -5.67 25.20
N THR A 47 8.02 -6.37 26.31
CA THR A 47 8.22 -7.83 26.41
C THR A 47 7.35 -8.61 25.42
N ILE A 48 6.05 -8.29 25.34
CA ILE A 48 5.16 -8.95 24.38
C ILE A 48 5.50 -8.58 22.93
N SER A 49 6.10 -7.41 22.67
CA SER A 49 6.52 -7.00 21.31
C SER A 49 7.75 -7.75 20.78
N LEU A 50 8.58 -8.33 21.67
CA LEU A 50 9.75 -9.11 21.26
C LEU A 50 9.35 -10.38 20.49
N VAL A 51 8.25 -11.03 20.87
CA VAL A 51 7.74 -12.24 20.22
C VAL A 51 7.38 -11.97 18.74
N PRO A 52 6.49 -11.02 18.38
CA PRO A 52 6.18 -10.71 16.99
C PRO A 52 7.35 -10.12 16.20
N TYR A 53 8.29 -9.42 16.86
CA TYR A 53 9.47 -8.84 16.21
C TYR A 53 10.52 -9.90 15.85
N SER A 54 10.77 -10.86 16.75
CA SER A 54 11.80 -11.90 16.58
C SER A 54 11.53 -12.87 15.43
N TYR A 55 10.29 -12.96 14.93
CA TYR A 55 9.93 -13.83 13.80
C TYR A 55 10.69 -13.52 12.49
N MET A 56 11.34 -12.37 12.36
CA MET A 56 12.21 -12.06 11.23
C MET A 56 13.47 -12.95 11.20
N GLU A 57 13.87 -13.50 12.34
CA GLU A 57 15.05 -14.37 12.45
C GLU A 57 14.73 -15.60 13.33
N PRO A 58 14.48 -16.78 12.72
CA PRO A 58 13.99 -17.97 13.44
C PRO A 58 14.92 -18.44 14.58
N SER A 59 16.24 -18.31 14.42
CA SER A 59 17.25 -18.63 15.44
C SER A 59 17.13 -17.76 16.68
N THR A 60 16.72 -16.50 16.51
CA THR A 60 16.50 -15.53 17.58
C THR A 60 15.14 -15.73 18.24
N HIS A 61 14.09 -16.07 17.47
CA HIS A 61 12.75 -16.38 17.99
C HIS A 61 12.76 -17.55 19.00
N GLY A 62 13.45 -18.64 18.66
CA GLY A 62 13.58 -19.82 19.53
C GLY A 62 14.42 -19.61 20.80
N ARG A 63 15.19 -18.51 20.87
CA ARG A 63 16.03 -18.14 22.03
C ARG A 63 15.37 -17.14 22.98
N LEU A 64 14.17 -16.63 22.66
CA LEU A 64 13.44 -15.75 23.56
C LEU A 64 13.02 -16.48 24.84
N TRP A 65 12.98 -15.73 25.94
CA TRP A 65 12.52 -16.24 27.24
C TRP A 65 11.10 -16.80 27.14
N THR A 66 10.89 -18.01 27.68
CA THR A 66 9.61 -18.73 27.64
C THR A 66 8.48 -17.96 28.34
N GLY A 67 8.79 -17.12 29.33
CA GLY A 67 7.82 -16.22 29.95
C GLY A 67 7.27 -15.15 28.99
N ALA A 68 8.09 -14.64 28.06
CA ALA A 68 7.63 -13.67 27.06
C ALA A 68 6.64 -14.29 26.06
N HIS A 69 6.89 -15.54 25.63
CA HIS A 69 5.95 -16.30 24.79
C HIS A 69 4.62 -16.56 25.50
N ARG A 70 4.64 -16.95 26.77
CA ARG A 70 3.42 -17.14 27.58
C ARG A 70 2.65 -15.83 27.77
N LEU A 71 3.35 -14.74 28.08
CA LEU A 71 2.73 -13.42 28.26
C LEU A 71 2.11 -12.92 26.95
N PHE A 72 2.79 -13.09 25.82
CA PHE A 72 2.27 -12.76 24.49
C PHE A 72 1.00 -13.55 24.18
N GLY A 73 1.03 -14.88 24.31
CA GLY A 73 -0.15 -15.73 24.05
C GLY A 73 -1.36 -15.40 24.93
N ALA A 74 -1.14 -15.01 26.19
CA ALA A 74 -2.22 -14.58 27.09
C ALA A 74 -2.92 -13.30 26.61
N VAL A 75 -2.21 -12.39 25.93
CA VAL A 75 -2.76 -11.10 25.45
C VAL A 75 -2.95 -11.03 23.93
N GLU A 76 -2.71 -12.12 23.20
CA GLU A 76 -2.78 -12.17 21.73
C GLU A 76 -4.18 -11.79 21.22
N HIS A 77 -5.23 -12.20 21.94
CA HIS A 77 -6.62 -11.84 21.65
C HIS A 77 -6.90 -10.32 21.73
N LEU A 78 -6.10 -9.56 22.48
CA LEU A 78 -6.20 -8.10 22.59
C LEU A 78 -5.43 -7.36 21.49
N GLN A 79 -4.62 -8.08 20.68
CA GLN A 79 -3.89 -7.53 19.54
C GLN A 79 -2.93 -6.36 19.87
N LEU A 80 -2.54 -6.22 21.16
CA LEU A 80 -1.71 -5.12 21.71
C LEU A 80 -0.29 -5.05 21.14
N ALA A 81 0.27 -6.21 20.79
CA ALA A 81 1.51 -6.31 20.05
C ALA A 81 1.29 -7.23 18.87
N ASN A 82 1.74 -6.79 17.71
CA ASN A 82 1.51 -7.47 16.46
C ASN A 82 2.76 -7.42 15.59
N SER A 83 2.86 -8.38 14.67
CA SER A 83 3.96 -8.40 13.72
C SER A 83 3.60 -7.53 12.51
N TYR A 84 3.84 -6.22 12.63
CA TYR A 84 3.52 -5.26 11.58
C TYR A 84 4.38 -5.49 10.33
N GLY A 85 3.80 -6.13 9.32
CA GLY A 85 4.43 -6.34 8.03
C GLY A 85 3.39 -6.81 7.03
N LEU A 86 3.13 -5.99 6.00
CA LEU A 86 2.07 -6.21 5.01
C LEU A 86 2.16 -7.60 4.34
N PHE A 87 3.38 -8.14 4.19
CA PHE A 87 3.67 -9.49 3.71
C PHE A 87 4.74 -10.19 4.56
N ARG A 88 4.52 -10.28 5.89
CA ARG A 88 5.49 -10.83 6.85
C ARG A 88 6.09 -12.19 6.46
N ARG A 89 5.28 -13.12 5.94
CA ARG A 89 5.78 -14.34 5.29
C ARG A 89 5.67 -14.15 3.79
N MET A 90 6.71 -13.62 3.17
CA MET A 90 6.78 -13.58 1.70
C MET A 90 6.83 -15.01 1.16
N THR A 91 5.96 -15.29 0.20
CA THR A 91 5.98 -16.53 -0.55
C THR A 91 7.11 -16.45 -1.57
N GLY A 92 7.99 -17.46 -1.60
CA GLY A 92 9.19 -17.42 -2.43
C GLY A 92 10.45 -18.04 -1.83
N LEU A 93 10.49 -18.34 -0.52
CA LEU A 93 11.66 -18.95 0.14
C LEU A 93 12.09 -20.31 -0.47
N GLY A 94 11.19 -21.00 -1.17
CA GLY A 94 11.51 -22.18 -1.97
C GLY A 94 11.20 -22.02 -3.46
N GLY A 95 11.12 -20.78 -3.97
CA GLY A 95 10.61 -20.42 -5.31
C GLY A 95 9.21 -19.80 -5.26
N ARG A 96 8.95 -18.80 -6.12
CA ARG A 96 7.69 -18.06 -6.22
C ARG A 96 6.67 -18.85 -7.06
N PRO A 97 5.50 -19.23 -6.51
CA PRO A 97 4.46 -19.87 -7.31
C PRO A 97 3.84 -18.85 -8.26
N GLU A 98 3.56 -19.29 -9.50
CA GLU A 98 2.94 -18.49 -10.54
C GLU A 98 1.92 -19.34 -11.31
N VAL A 99 0.77 -18.75 -11.60
CA VAL A 99 -0.19 -19.32 -12.55
C VAL A 99 0.14 -18.79 -13.95
N VAL A 100 0.31 -19.71 -14.88
CA VAL A 100 0.48 -19.45 -16.31
C VAL A 100 -0.83 -19.81 -16.99
N LEU A 101 -1.43 -18.84 -17.69
CA LEU A 101 -2.61 -19.07 -18.53
C LEU A 101 -2.14 -19.53 -19.90
N GLU A 102 -2.83 -20.52 -20.46
CA GLU A 102 -2.55 -21.05 -21.79
C GLU A 102 -3.85 -21.10 -22.58
N GLY A 103 -3.81 -20.61 -23.82
CA GLY A 103 -4.91 -20.73 -24.78
C GLY A 103 -4.60 -21.78 -25.84
N SER A 104 -5.63 -22.30 -26.48
CA SER A 104 -5.53 -23.22 -27.62
C SER A 104 -6.71 -23.07 -28.56
N TYR A 105 -6.51 -23.38 -29.85
CA TYR A 105 -7.58 -23.48 -30.83
C TYR A 105 -8.09 -24.92 -31.01
N ASP A 106 -7.26 -25.92 -30.71
CA ASP A 106 -7.53 -27.35 -30.96
C ASP A 106 -7.55 -28.22 -29.69
N GLY A 107 -7.14 -27.69 -28.54
CA GLY A 107 -7.02 -28.42 -27.27
C GLY A 107 -5.72 -29.21 -27.13
N HIS A 108 -4.86 -29.22 -28.15
CA HIS A 108 -3.62 -29.99 -28.20
C HIS A 108 -2.38 -29.09 -28.20
N HIS A 109 -2.38 -28.02 -29.01
CA HIS A 109 -1.30 -27.05 -29.07
C HIS A 109 -1.64 -25.85 -28.18
N TRP A 110 -0.87 -25.67 -27.11
CA TRP A 110 -1.10 -24.67 -26.08
C TRP A 110 -0.06 -23.55 -26.16
N THR A 111 -0.53 -22.30 -26.18
CA THR A 111 0.31 -21.10 -26.23
C THR A 111 0.10 -20.29 -24.95
N GLU A 112 1.20 -19.97 -24.27
CA GLU A 112 1.19 -19.18 -23.05
C GLU A 112 0.73 -17.73 -23.29
N ILE A 113 -0.14 -17.25 -22.42
CA ILE A 113 -0.62 -15.87 -22.39
C ILE A 113 0.31 -15.07 -21.47
N GLU A 114 1.26 -14.36 -22.07
CA GLU A 114 2.23 -13.53 -21.37
C GLU A 114 1.59 -12.28 -20.74
N PHE A 115 1.91 -12.05 -19.47
CA PHE A 115 1.44 -10.89 -18.70
C PHE A 115 2.47 -9.75 -18.74
N MET A 116 2.02 -8.51 -18.56
CA MET A 116 2.92 -7.36 -18.58
C MET A 116 3.96 -7.34 -17.46
N TYR A 117 3.67 -7.78 -16.23
CA TYR A 117 4.52 -7.44 -15.07
C TYR A 117 4.93 -8.59 -14.15
N LYS A 118 4.13 -9.66 -14.04
CA LYS A 118 4.53 -10.90 -13.32
C LYS A 118 5.53 -11.75 -14.14
N PRO A 119 6.24 -12.71 -13.51
CA PRO A 119 7.03 -13.69 -14.24
C PRO A 119 6.19 -14.52 -15.23
N GLY A 120 6.83 -14.91 -16.34
CA GLY A 120 6.25 -15.64 -17.48
C GLY A 120 7.40 -16.23 -18.29
N ASN A 121 7.68 -15.64 -19.46
CA ASN A 121 8.84 -15.96 -20.28
C ASN A 121 10.15 -15.95 -19.47
N VAL A 122 10.86 -17.09 -19.48
CA VAL A 122 12.10 -17.31 -18.71
C VAL A 122 13.27 -16.41 -19.13
N SER A 123 13.30 -15.97 -20.40
CA SER A 123 14.33 -15.09 -20.95
C SER A 123 14.04 -13.60 -20.70
N ARG A 124 12.90 -13.25 -20.09
CA ARG A 124 12.49 -11.86 -19.89
C ARG A 124 12.95 -11.31 -18.53
N PRO A 125 13.65 -10.15 -18.48
CA PRO A 125 14.03 -9.53 -17.22
C PRO A 125 12.81 -9.10 -16.38
N PRO A 126 12.92 -9.07 -15.04
CA PRO A 126 11.90 -8.47 -14.19
C PRO A 126 11.76 -6.97 -14.51
N PRO A 127 10.55 -6.45 -14.78
CA PRO A 127 10.35 -5.04 -15.04
C PRO A 127 10.39 -4.19 -13.76
N VAL A 128 10.92 -2.96 -13.86
CA VAL A 128 10.82 -1.96 -12.78
C VAL A 128 9.46 -1.28 -12.87
N VAL A 129 8.51 -1.73 -12.04
CA VAL A 129 7.11 -1.28 -12.12
C VAL A 129 6.76 -0.11 -11.21
N VAL A 130 7.51 0.12 -10.12
CA VAL A 130 7.26 1.24 -9.20
C VAL A 130 7.24 2.55 -9.99
N PRO A 131 6.27 3.46 -9.77
CA PRO A 131 5.22 3.45 -8.75
C PRO A 131 3.89 2.79 -9.19
N HIS A 132 3.82 2.19 -10.37
CA HIS A 132 2.64 1.43 -10.79
C HIS A 132 2.42 0.20 -9.89
N GLN A 133 1.15 -0.08 -9.59
CA GLN A 133 0.74 -1.27 -8.84
C GLN A 133 -0.12 -2.14 -9.76
N PRO A 134 0.47 -3.11 -10.49
CA PRO A 134 -0.25 -3.89 -11.50
C PRO A 134 -1.26 -4.83 -10.83
N ARG A 135 -2.53 -4.40 -10.81
CA ARG A 135 -3.57 -5.03 -9.98
C ARG A 135 -3.90 -6.46 -10.40
N LEU A 136 -3.89 -6.76 -11.70
CA LEU A 136 -4.19 -8.11 -12.19
C LEU A 136 -3.04 -9.08 -11.89
N ASP A 137 -1.81 -8.72 -12.25
CA ASP A 137 -0.59 -9.47 -11.92
C ASP A 137 -0.45 -9.74 -10.41
N TRP A 138 -0.84 -8.77 -9.59
CA TRP A 138 -0.88 -8.89 -8.13
C TRP A 138 -1.95 -9.89 -7.64
N GLN A 139 -3.13 -9.88 -8.25
CA GLN A 139 -4.18 -10.88 -7.95
C GLN A 139 -3.78 -12.28 -8.43
N MET A 140 -3.10 -12.39 -9.59
CA MET A 140 -2.53 -13.66 -10.08
C MET A 140 -1.51 -14.26 -9.11
N TRP A 141 -0.67 -13.43 -8.48
CA TRP A 141 0.24 -13.89 -7.42
C TRP A 141 -0.51 -14.48 -6.22
N PHE A 142 -1.59 -13.84 -5.76
CA PHE A 142 -2.44 -14.40 -4.69
C PHE A 142 -3.14 -15.70 -5.12
N ALA A 143 -3.67 -15.77 -6.34
CA ALA A 143 -4.33 -16.96 -6.87
C ALA A 143 -3.39 -18.18 -6.88
N ALA A 144 -2.10 -17.96 -7.19
CA ALA A 144 -1.08 -19.00 -7.17
C ALA A 144 -0.75 -19.59 -5.77
N LEU A 145 -1.25 -18.99 -4.68
CA LEU A 145 -0.97 -19.44 -3.31
C LEU A 145 -1.94 -20.53 -2.80
N GLY A 146 -2.98 -20.86 -3.56
CA GLY A 146 -3.98 -21.86 -3.21
C GLY A 146 -4.53 -22.60 -4.43
N PRO A 147 -5.65 -23.33 -4.28
CA PRO A 147 -6.41 -23.84 -5.41
C PRO A 147 -7.20 -22.72 -6.11
N HIS A 148 -7.56 -22.92 -7.38
CA HIS A 148 -8.34 -21.94 -8.15
C HIS A 148 -9.69 -21.57 -7.50
N THR A 149 -10.29 -22.47 -6.72
CA THR A 149 -11.55 -22.26 -6.01
C THR A 149 -11.49 -21.14 -4.96
N HIS A 150 -10.30 -20.80 -4.46
CA HIS A 150 -10.10 -19.67 -3.55
C HIS A 150 -10.09 -18.31 -4.27
N SER A 151 -10.06 -18.30 -5.62
CA SER A 151 -10.06 -17.09 -6.45
C SER A 151 -11.24 -17.09 -7.45
N PRO A 152 -12.50 -16.91 -7.00
CA PRO A 152 -13.68 -16.95 -7.88
C PRO A 152 -13.59 -16.07 -9.13
N TRP A 153 -12.97 -14.89 -9.01
CA TRP A 153 -12.75 -13.95 -10.11
C TRP A 153 -11.94 -14.55 -11.28
N PHE A 154 -11.10 -15.56 -11.02
CA PHE A 154 -10.30 -16.25 -12.03
C PHE A 154 -11.17 -16.99 -13.05
N THR A 155 -12.25 -17.62 -12.61
CA THR A 155 -13.25 -18.27 -13.50
C THR A 155 -13.89 -17.25 -14.45
N SER A 156 -14.17 -16.03 -13.95
CA SER A 156 -14.68 -14.93 -14.78
C SER A 156 -13.62 -14.39 -15.74
N LEU A 157 -12.34 -14.34 -15.33
CA LEU A 157 -11.23 -14.02 -16.24
C LEU A 157 -11.16 -15.04 -17.40
N VAL A 158 -11.14 -16.35 -17.10
CA VAL A 158 -11.12 -17.42 -18.11
C VAL A 158 -12.30 -17.29 -19.09
N LEU A 159 -13.52 -17.12 -18.59
CA LEU A 159 -14.71 -16.87 -19.43
C LEU A 159 -14.52 -15.64 -20.34
N CYS A 160 -13.99 -14.53 -19.81
CA CYS A 160 -13.79 -13.31 -20.58
C CYS A 160 -12.71 -13.43 -21.66
N LEU A 161 -11.69 -14.27 -21.44
CA LEU A 161 -10.64 -14.56 -22.43
C LEU A 161 -11.17 -15.45 -23.56
N LEU A 162 -11.92 -16.51 -23.22
CA LEU A 162 -12.65 -17.33 -24.19
C LEU A 162 -13.65 -16.50 -25.03
N GLN A 163 -14.28 -15.49 -24.43
CA GLN A 163 -15.17 -14.54 -25.12
C GLN A 163 -14.41 -13.45 -25.91
N GLY A 164 -13.08 -13.40 -25.88
CA GLY A 164 -12.30 -12.38 -26.58
C GLY A 164 -12.54 -10.94 -26.11
N LYS A 165 -12.93 -10.73 -24.85
CA LYS A 165 -13.28 -9.39 -24.34
C LYS A 165 -12.05 -8.48 -24.28
N GLU A 166 -11.90 -7.62 -25.29
CA GLU A 166 -10.84 -6.60 -25.41
C GLU A 166 -10.54 -5.84 -24.09
N PRO A 167 -11.54 -5.35 -23.31
CA PRO A 167 -11.25 -4.62 -22.07
C PRO A 167 -10.57 -5.45 -20.97
N VAL A 168 -10.61 -6.78 -21.07
CA VAL A 168 -9.95 -7.75 -20.18
C VAL A 168 -8.58 -8.14 -20.73
N ILE A 169 -8.46 -8.32 -22.05
CA ILE A 169 -7.18 -8.55 -22.74
C ILE A 169 -6.22 -7.38 -22.44
N LEU A 170 -6.70 -6.13 -22.50
CA LEU A 170 -5.94 -4.93 -22.15
C LEU A 170 -5.46 -4.85 -20.69
N LEU A 171 -5.97 -5.70 -19.78
CA LEU A 171 -5.45 -5.81 -18.41
C LEU A 171 -4.23 -6.75 -18.32
N ILE A 172 -4.16 -7.74 -19.23
CA ILE A 172 -3.04 -8.69 -19.33
C ILE A 172 -1.92 -8.09 -20.18
N GLN A 173 -2.28 -7.54 -21.33
CA GLN A 173 -1.37 -7.00 -22.32
C GLN A 173 -1.95 -5.74 -22.98
N ASN A 174 -1.23 -4.63 -22.83
CA ASN A 174 -1.64 -3.32 -23.31
C ASN A 174 -1.33 -3.13 -24.81
N ASP A 175 -0.21 -3.70 -25.27
CA ASP A 175 0.11 -3.85 -26.69
C ASP A 175 -0.55 -5.12 -27.24
N VAL A 176 -1.77 -4.97 -27.76
CA VAL A 176 -2.62 -6.07 -28.25
C VAL A 176 -1.90 -6.98 -29.25
N THR A 177 -0.90 -6.49 -30.00
CA THR A 177 -0.13 -7.32 -30.96
C THR A 177 0.67 -8.43 -30.27
N ARG A 178 1.07 -8.24 -29.01
CA ARG A 178 1.80 -9.22 -28.19
C ARG A 178 0.88 -10.27 -27.54
N TYR A 179 -0.44 -10.08 -27.58
CA TYR A 179 -1.38 -11.09 -27.10
C TYR A 179 -1.56 -12.17 -28.18
N PRO A 180 -1.25 -13.46 -27.93
CA PRO A 180 -1.21 -14.48 -29.01
C PRO A 180 -2.55 -14.66 -29.75
N PHE A 181 -3.67 -14.42 -29.04
CA PHE A 181 -5.03 -14.64 -29.52
C PHE A 181 -5.72 -13.32 -29.92
N HIS A 182 -4.97 -12.34 -30.43
CA HIS A 182 -5.51 -11.02 -30.78
C HIS A 182 -6.38 -11.01 -32.06
N LYS A 183 -6.16 -11.95 -32.98
CA LYS A 183 -6.96 -12.07 -34.22
C LYS A 183 -8.27 -12.81 -34.01
N GLN A 184 -8.25 -13.83 -33.15
CA GLN A 184 -9.39 -14.67 -32.81
C GLN A 184 -9.19 -15.18 -31.38
N PRO A 185 -10.20 -15.16 -30.50
CA PRO A 185 -10.09 -15.72 -29.16
C PRO A 185 -9.79 -17.23 -29.20
N PRO A 186 -9.13 -17.78 -28.16
CA PRO A 186 -8.88 -19.21 -28.07
C PRO A 186 -10.20 -19.97 -27.88
N ASN A 187 -10.29 -21.17 -28.46
CA ASN A 187 -11.43 -22.07 -28.25
C ASN A 187 -11.38 -22.74 -26.88
N PHE A 188 -10.15 -22.97 -26.37
CA PHE A 188 -9.88 -23.59 -25.07
C PHE A 188 -8.92 -22.73 -24.26
N VAL A 189 -9.13 -22.65 -22.96
CA VAL A 189 -8.21 -22.04 -22.00
C VAL A 189 -7.99 -23.00 -20.84
N ARG A 190 -6.73 -23.15 -20.41
CA ARG A 190 -6.33 -23.86 -19.19
C ARG A 190 -5.37 -23.01 -18.38
N ALA A 191 -5.05 -23.45 -17.17
CA ALA A 191 -4.00 -22.81 -16.38
C ALA A 191 -3.10 -23.83 -15.69
N GLN A 192 -1.79 -23.58 -15.74
CA GLN A 192 -0.77 -24.43 -15.16
C GLN A 192 -0.07 -23.67 -14.02
N ARG A 193 0.18 -24.35 -12.88
CA ARG A 193 0.97 -23.77 -11.79
C ARG A 193 2.42 -24.16 -11.94
N TYR A 194 3.27 -23.15 -12.01
CA TYR A 194 4.72 -23.27 -12.00
C TYR A 194 5.29 -22.67 -10.73
N LYS A 195 6.55 -23.01 -10.44
CA LYS A 195 7.37 -22.38 -9.42
C LYS A 195 8.57 -21.74 -10.11
N TYR A 196 8.82 -20.46 -9.81
CA TYR A 196 9.86 -19.64 -10.45
C TYR A 196 10.97 -19.28 -9.45
N TRP A 197 12.20 -19.28 -9.95
CA TRP A 197 13.38 -18.79 -9.26
C TRP A 197 14.18 -17.90 -10.20
N PHE A 198 15.01 -17.02 -9.64
CA PHE A 198 16.07 -16.40 -10.43
C PHE A 198 17.08 -17.46 -10.90
N SER A 199 17.60 -17.26 -12.11
CA SER A 199 18.77 -17.98 -12.60
C SER A 199 20.01 -17.65 -11.75
N GLN A 200 20.97 -18.55 -11.72
CA GLN A 200 22.28 -18.32 -11.11
C GLN A 200 23.22 -17.56 -12.08
N PRO A 201 24.16 -16.75 -11.57
CA PRO A 201 25.20 -16.14 -12.40
C PRO A 201 25.96 -17.23 -13.19
N GLY A 202 25.93 -17.14 -14.52
CA GLY A 202 26.54 -18.12 -15.43
C GLY A 202 25.55 -18.98 -16.22
N GLU A 203 24.28 -19.07 -15.81
CA GLU A 203 23.21 -19.67 -16.62
C GLU A 203 22.87 -18.73 -17.80
N GLN A 204 23.32 -19.07 -19.01
CA GLN A 204 23.30 -18.15 -20.15
C GLN A 204 21.88 -17.85 -20.66
N GLY A 205 21.56 -16.56 -20.81
CA GLY A 205 20.39 -16.06 -21.53
C GLY A 205 19.04 -16.14 -20.81
N GLN A 206 18.97 -16.74 -19.62
CA GLN A 206 17.73 -16.91 -18.85
C GLN A 206 17.74 -16.07 -17.58
N TRP A 207 16.69 -15.28 -17.35
CA TRP A 207 16.50 -14.54 -16.10
C TRP A 207 15.83 -15.40 -15.02
N TRP A 208 15.02 -16.37 -15.46
CA TRP A 208 14.28 -17.26 -14.58
C TRP A 208 14.51 -18.72 -14.91
N ARG A 209 14.49 -19.55 -13.86
CA ARG A 209 14.21 -20.98 -13.96
C ARG A 209 12.81 -21.24 -13.48
N ARG A 210 12.09 -22.16 -14.14
CA ARG A 210 10.76 -22.58 -13.72
C ARG A 210 10.63 -24.10 -13.68
N GLN A 211 9.82 -24.59 -12.76
CA GLN A 211 9.44 -25.99 -12.63
C GLN A 211 7.92 -26.08 -12.62
N TRP A 212 7.35 -26.99 -13.41
CA TRP A 212 5.91 -27.29 -13.34
C TRP A 212 5.57 -27.98 -12.01
N VAL A 213 4.41 -27.64 -11.43
CA VAL A 213 3.97 -28.15 -10.13
C VAL A 213 2.71 -29.00 -10.28
N GLU A 214 1.65 -28.41 -10.84
CA GLU A 214 0.35 -29.06 -11.05
C GLU A 214 -0.46 -28.28 -12.10
N GLU A 215 -1.53 -28.90 -12.60
CA GLU A 215 -2.60 -28.18 -13.27
C GLU A 215 -3.35 -27.30 -12.25
N PHE A 216 -3.44 -26.00 -12.52
CA PHE A 216 -4.14 -25.05 -11.65
C PHE A 216 -5.64 -24.99 -11.97
N PHE A 217 -5.99 -25.02 -13.26
CA PHE A 217 -7.34 -24.91 -13.77
C PHE A 217 -7.48 -25.79 -15.03
N PRO A 218 -8.51 -26.64 -15.11
CA PRO A 218 -8.66 -27.59 -16.21
C PRO A 218 -8.86 -26.90 -17.57
N PRO A 219 -8.56 -27.58 -18.69
CA PRO A 219 -8.90 -27.09 -20.01
C PRO A 219 -10.42 -27.01 -20.18
N VAL A 220 -10.93 -25.81 -20.47
CA VAL A 220 -12.36 -25.54 -20.69
C VAL A 220 -12.58 -24.71 -21.95
N SER A 221 -13.75 -24.84 -22.56
CA SER A 221 -14.24 -24.05 -23.70
C SER A 221 -15.53 -23.30 -23.37
N LEU A 222 -16.02 -22.48 -24.30
CA LEU A 222 -17.36 -21.88 -24.17
C LEU A 222 -18.44 -22.98 -24.23
N GLY A 223 -19.35 -22.96 -23.26
CA GLY A 223 -20.39 -23.99 -23.12
C GLY A 223 -19.92 -25.27 -22.40
N ASP A 224 -18.69 -25.31 -21.89
CA ASP A 224 -18.21 -26.42 -21.09
C ASP A 224 -18.97 -26.53 -19.74
N PRO A 225 -19.45 -27.72 -19.36
CA PRO A 225 -20.26 -27.90 -18.14
C PRO A 225 -19.49 -27.66 -16.85
N THR A 226 -18.16 -27.85 -16.83
CA THR A 226 -17.28 -27.56 -15.69
C THR A 226 -17.18 -26.05 -15.49
N LEU A 227 -16.97 -25.29 -16.58
CA LEU A 227 -16.94 -23.84 -16.53
C LEU A 227 -18.29 -23.27 -16.06
N ASP A 228 -19.40 -23.78 -16.59
CA ASP A 228 -20.74 -23.36 -16.19
C ASP A 228 -21.06 -23.70 -14.73
N MET A 229 -20.63 -24.87 -14.25
CA MET A 229 -20.74 -25.26 -12.84
C MET A 229 -19.99 -24.28 -11.93
N LEU A 230 -18.73 -23.96 -12.23
CA LEU A 230 -17.92 -23.01 -11.45
C LEU A 230 -18.52 -21.60 -11.46
N LEU A 231 -19.01 -21.13 -12.62
CA LEU A 231 -19.69 -19.83 -12.73
C LEU A 231 -20.98 -19.77 -11.89
N ARG A 232 -21.75 -20.87 -11.82
CA ARG A 232 -22.93 -20.97 -10.94
C ARG A 232 -22.55 -21.02 -9.47
N GLN A 233 -21.57 -21.85 -9.11
CA GLN A 233 -21.09 -22.02 -7.73
C GLN A 233 -20.66 -20.69 -7.10
N PHE A 234 -20.00 -19.83 -7.89
CA PHE A 234 -19.54 -18.52 -7.43
C PHE A 234 -20.53 -17.36 -7.66
N GLY A 235 -21.74 -17.64 -8.17
CA GLY A 235 -22.74 -16.60 -8.45
C GLY A 235 -22.32 -15.60 -9.55
N LEU A 236 -21.43 -16.00 -10.46
CA LEU A 236 -20.83 -15.15 -11.50
C LEU A 236 -21.64 -15.11 -12.80
N GLN A 237 -22.76 -15.84 -12.87
CA GLN A 237 -23.75 -15.68 -13.93
C GLN A 237 -24.52 -14.39 -13.72
N ASP A 238 -23.99 -13.27 -14.23
CA ASP A 238 -24.67 -11.98 -14.19
C ASP A 238 -25.93 -12.00 -15.08
N LYS A 239 -27.07 -12.26 -14.44
CA LYS A 239 -28.41 -12.22 -15.03
C LYS A 239 -29.01 -10.82 -14.98
N SER A 240 -28.28 -9.81 -14.49
CA SER A 240 -28.77 -8.43 -14.49
C SER A 240 -28.94 -7.95 -15.92
N PRO A 241 -30.01 -7.20 -16.25
CA PRO A 241 -30.08 -6.54 -17.54
C PRO A 241 -28.85 -5.61 -17.69
N PRO A 242 -28.24 -5.53 -18.88
CA PRO A 242 -27.05 -4.72 -19.09
C PRO A 242 -27.32 -3.29 -18.66
N ARG A 243 -26.69 -2.87 -17.55
CA ARG A 243 -26.95 -1.57 -16.93
C ARG A 243 -26.63 -0.48 -17.95
N VAL A 244 -27.66 0.20 -18.46
CA VAL A 244 -27.55 1.24 -19.48
C VAL A 244 -26.61 2.33 -18.95
N ARG A 245 -25.38 2.32 -19.44
CA ARG A 245 -24.39 3.34 -19.10
C ARG A 245 -24.83 4.63 -19.78
N SER A 246 -25.30 5.58 -18.98
CA SER A 246 -25.60 6.93 -19.46
C SER A 246 -24.35 7.52 -20.13
N SER A 247 -24.38 7.57 -21.46
CA SER A 247 -23.26 7.97 -22.32
C SER A 247 -23.15 9.49 -22.51
N SER A 248 -24.09 10.25 -21.95
CA SER A 248 -24.24 11.70 -22.13
C SER A 248 -23.49 12.55 -21.11
N ASN A 249 -22.87 11.96 -20.08
CA ASN A 249 -22.06 12.72 -19.14
C ASN A 249 -20.71 13.11 -19.77
N THR A 250 -20.47 14.41 -19.91
CA THR A 250 -19.24 14.99 -20.48
C THR A 250 -17.97 14.52 -19.77
N LEU A 251 -18.04 14.30 -18.45
CA LEU A 251 -16.93 13.73 -17.67
C LEU A 251 -16.60 12.31 -18.12
N THR A 252 -17.61 11.47 -18.37
CA THR A 252 -17.43 10.09 -18.83
C THR A 252 -16.80 10.07 -20.23
N GLN A 253 -17.22 10.96 -21.13
CA GLN A 253 -16.63 11.10 -22.46
C GLN A 253 -15.17 11.57 -22.39
N ALA A 254 -14.87 12.58 -21.57
CA ALA A 254 -13.51 13.06 -21.33
C ALA A 254 -12.60 11.97 -20.75
N LEU A 255 -13.06 11.21 -19.75
CA LEU A 255 -12.31 10.09 -19.17
C LEU A 255 -12.08 8.95 -20.19
N HIS A 256 -13.05 8.66 -21.05
CA HIS A 256 -12.86 7.68 -22.14
C HIS A 256 -11.85 8.17 -23.19
N TRP A 257 -11.88 9.46 -23.55
CA TRP A 257 -10.90 10.05 -24.47
C TRP A 257 -9.49 10.01 -23.87
N VAL A 258 -9.32 10.46 -22.61
CA VAL A 258 -8.04 10.38 -21.88
C VAL A 258 -7.55 8.94 -21.82
N ARG A 259 -8.41 7.97 -21.48
CA ARG A 259 -8.05 6.55 -21.48
C ARG A 259 -7.56 6.05 -22.83
N ARG A 260 -8.17 6.48 -23.95
CA ARG A 260 -7.75 6.09 -25.31
C ARG A 260 -6.41 6.71 -25.71
N GLN A 261 -6.13 7.95 -25.28
CA GLN A 261 -4.83 8.60 -25.56
C GLN A 261 -3.70 7.99 -24.73
N LEU A 262 -3.99 7.58 -23.49
CA LEU A 262 -3.00 7.00 -22.58
C LEU A 262 -2.85 5.48 -22.72
N SER A 263 -3.80 4.77 -23.34
CA SER A 263 -3.73 3.31 -23.46
C SER A 263 -2.52 2.79 -24.24
N PRO A 264 -1.93 3.45 -25.25
CA PRO A 264 -0.70 2.94 -25.87
C PRO A 264 0.54 2.97 -24.96
N LEU A 265 0.50 3.73 -23.85
CA LEU A 265 1.66 3.93 -22.98
C LEU A 265 1.70 2.89 -21.85
N GLU A 266 2.89 2.35 -21.57
CA GLU A 266 3.10 1.53 -20.37
C GLU A 266 2.88 2.38 -19.10
N ALA A 267 2.11 1.83 -18.15
CA ALA A 267 1.69 2.56 -16.96
C ALA A 267 2.85 3.03 -16.04
N PRO A 268 3.95 2.28 -15.84
CA PRO A 268 5.14 2.78 -15.14
C PRO A 268 5.75 4.01 -15.82
N THR A 269 5.90 3.97 -17.15
CA THR A 269 6.47 5.05 -17.96
C THR A 269 5.64 6.33 -17.87
N LEU A 270 4.31 6.21 -17.93
CA LEU A 270 3.40 7.34 -17.72
C LEU A 270 3.55 7.96 -16.32
N LEU A 271 3.60 7.14 -15.27
CA LEU A 271 3.71 7.64 -13.90
C LEU A 271 5.07 8.29 -13.62
N TRP A 272 6.16 7.71 -14.13
CA TRP A 272 7.48 8.36 -14.07
C TRP A 272 7.51 9.66 -14.86
N GLY A 273 6.94 9.69 -16.06
CA GLY A 273 6.82 10.93 -16.86
C GLY A 273 6.12 12.05 -16.09
N LEU A 274 5.01 11.74 -15.40
CA LEU A 274 4.30 12.70 -14.54
C LEU A 274 5.16 13.16 -13.34
N ILE A 275 5.83 12.24 -12.65
CA ILE A 275 6.71 12.57 -11.51
C ILE A 275 7.88 13.45 -11.95
N PHE A 276 8.56 13.10 -13.04
CA PHE A 276 9.67 13.90 -13.57
C PHE A 276 9.19 15.27 -14.08
N THR A 277 8.00 15.36 -14.69
CA THR A 277 7.42 16.64 -15.12
C THR A 277 7.16 17.55 -13.92
N VAL A 278 6.56 17.03 -12.83
CA VAL A 278 6.35 17.80 -11.60
C VAL A 278 7.70 18.21 -10.97
N GLY A 279 8.68 17.30 -10.93
CA GLY A 279 10.03 17.59 -10.46
C GLY A 279 10.71 18.71 -11.26
N ALA A 280 10.67 18.65 -12.59
CA ALA A 280 11.22 19.66 -13.48
C ALA A 280 10.55 21.03 -13.29
N ILE A 281 9.22 21.08 -13.18
CA ILE A 281 8.48 22.33 -12.88
C ILE A 281 8.94 22.92 -11.55
N ARG A 282 9.12 22.10 -10.50
CA ARG A 282 9.60 22.56 -9.19
C ARG A 282 11.04 23.08 -9.23
N ILE A 283 11.92 22.42 -9.98
CA ILE A 283 13.31 22.86 -10.19
C ILE A 283 13.34 24.21 -10.92
N VAL A 284 12.58 24.35 -12.02
CA VAL A 284 12.47 25.61 -12.78
C VAL A 284 11.88 26.73 -11.91
N GLN A 285 10.85 26.44 -11.10
CA GLN A 285 10.29 27.40 -10.14
C GLN A 285 11.32 27.84 -9.07
N ALA A 286 12.15 26.93 -8.56
CA ALA A 286 13.19 27.27 -7.60
C ALA A 286 14.29 28.15 -8.22
N LEU A 287 14.74 27.80 -9.43
CA LEU A 287 15.76 28.55 -10.17
C LEU A 287 15.28 29.95 -10.58
N LEU A 288 14.04 30.08 -11.07
CA LEU A 288 13.45 31.38 -11.45
C LEU A 288 12.95 32.19 -10.24
N GLY A 289 12.60 31.53 -9.14
CA GLY A 289 12.18 32.15 -7.88
C GLY A 289 13.35 32.82 -7.13
N HIS A 290 14.58 32.36 -7.36
CA HIS A 290 15.79 33.06 -6.91
C HIS A 290 16.14 34.26 -7.82
N ARG A 291 15.25 35.26 -7.86
CA ARG A 291 15.71 36.65 -8.07
C ARG A 291 16.24 37.17 -6.74
N PRO A 292 17.53 37.56 -6.63
CA PRO A 292 17.98 38.31 -5.47
C PRO A 292 17.22 39.64 -5.46
N SER A 293 16.53 39.94 -4.35
CA SER A 293 16.03 41.28 -4.11
C SER A 293 17.24 42.23 -4.07
N GLY A 294 17.38 43.05 -5.11
CA GLY A 294 18.52 43.93 -5.27
C GLY A 294 18.61 44.91 -4.11
N SER A 295 19.74 44.90 -3.42
CA SER A 295 20.08 45.84 -2.35
C SER A 295 19.94 47.30 -2.79
N CYS A 296 19.31 48.13 -1.97
CA CYS A 296 19.52 49.58 -2.00
C CYS A 296 19.79 50.08 -0.56
N PRO A 297 21.06 50.29 -0.17
CA PRO A 297 21.39 50.84 1.14
C PRO A 297 21.33 52.37 1.10
N ALA A 298 20.15 52.94 1.31
CA ALA A 298 20.00 54.37 1.54
C ALA A 298 20.47 54.72 2.96
N ALA A 299 21.70 55.23 3.06
CA ALA A 299 22.32 55.57 4.33
C ALA A 299 21.71 56.83 4.98
N ARG A 300 21.74 56.84 6.32
CA ARG A 300 21.97 58.02 7.17
C ARG A 300 20.85 59.10 7.21
N LYS A 301 20.01 59.00 8.24
CA LYS A 301 19.85 60.14 9.15
C LYS A 301 19.66 59.69 10.60
N GLU A 302 20.76 59.78 11.32
CA GLU A 302 20.84 59.76 12.77
C GLU A 302 20.20 61.04 13.33
N ASN A 303 19.41 60.92 14.41
CA ASN A 303 19.19 62.00 15.37
C ASN A 303 18.68 61.42 16.70
N HIS A 304 19.26 61.86 17.80
CA HIS A 304 18.93 61.40 19.15
C HIS A 304 17.66 62.07 19.73
N ARG A 305 17.05 61.31 20.67
CA ARG A 305 16.26 61.66 21.89
C ARG A 305 16.29 63.13 22.42
N PRO A 306 15.41 63.54 23.38
CA PRO A 306 14.47 62.76 24.22
C PRO A 306 13.03 63.35 24.35
N ALA A 307 12.20 62.73 25.21
CA ALA A 307 10.92 63.27 25.70
C ALA A 307 11.06 64.02 27.05
N PRO A 308 10.13 64.94 27.40
CA PRO A 308 9.93 65.40 28.79
C PRO A 308 8.45 65.41 29.29
N LYS A 309 8.24 65.88 30.54
CA LYS A 309 7.05 65.79 31.44
C LYS A 309 6.64 67.17 32.01
N ASP A 310 5.46 67.40 32.62
CA ASP A 310 4.20 66.62 32.68
C ASP A 310 3.05 67.40 31.97
N SER A 311 2.14 68.23 32.53
CA SER A 311 1.61 68.47 33.90
C SER A 311 0.22 69.16 33.85
N GLY A 312 -0.80 68.62 34.57
CA GLY A 312 -2.08 69.29 34.90
C GLY A 312 -3.13 69.40 33.76
N VAL A 313 -4.45 69.41 33.99
CA VAL A 313 -5.27 69.62 35.22
C VAL A 313 -6.61 68.84 35.13
N THR A 314 -7.04 68.21 36.22
CA THR A 314 -8.37 67.56 36.50
C THR A 314 -9.43 68.60 36.99
N PRO A 315 -10.75 68.32 37.18
CA PRO A 315 -11.40 67.03 37.47
C PRO A 315 -12.76 66.74 36.77
N ALA A 316 -13.31 65.55 37.05
CA ALA A 316 -14.72 65.18 36.83
C ALA A 316 -15.65 65.74 37.95
N PRO A 317 -16.98 65.50 37.90
CA PRO A 317 -17.49 64.31 38.60
C PRO A 317 -18.70 63.57 37.99
N THR A 318 -18.68 62.26 38.24
CA THR A 318 -19.75 61.24 38.44
C THR A 318 -21.25 61.58 38.28
N ASN A 319 -21.98 60.69 37.58
CA ASN A 319 -23.04 59.79 38.10
C ASN A 319 -23.45 58.80 36.97
N SER A 320 -23.60 57.48 37.14
CA SER A 320 -24.54 56.69 37.97
C SER A 320 -26.02 56.94 37.58
N SER A 321 -26.92 55.97 37.36
CA SER A 321 -26.87 54.49 37.50
C SER A 321 -27.96 53.76 36.65
N SER A 322 -27.79 52.43 36.48
CA SER A 322 -28.79 51.34 36.28
C SER A 322 -30.24 51.60 35.80
N SER A 323 -30.71 50.79 34.83
CA SER A 323 -31.83 49.84 35.03
C SER A 323 -32.07 48.86 33.86
N GLN A 324 -32.75 47.74 34.17
CA GLN A 324 -32.84 46.43 33.50
C GLN A 324 -33.77 46.33 32.25
N PRO A 325 -33.84 45.15 31.56
CA PRO A 325 -34.40 44.98 30.21
C PRO A 325 -35.84 44.46 30.18
N PRO A 326 -36.40 44.16 28.97
CA PRO A 326 -37.20 42.94 28.88
C PRO A 326 -37.08 42.10 27.58
N GLN A 327 -37.35 40.80 27.79
CA GLN A 327 -38.14 39.86 26.94
C GLN A 327 -37.57 39.09 25.73
N ARG A 328 -37.73 37.75 25.86
CA ARG A 328 -37.81 36.71 24.82
C ARG A 328 -39.01 36.88 23.88
N ARG A 329 -38.82 36.50 22.61
CA ARG A 329 -39.69 35.63 21.76
C ARG A 329 -39.09 35.60 20.34
N LYS A 330 -39.12 34.52 19.55
CA LYS A 330 -39.70 33.18 19.69
C LYS A 330 -38.63 32.12 19.43
#